data_AF-V4AQC1-F1
#
_entry.id   AF-V4AQC1-F1
#
_cell.length_a   1.000
_cell.length_b   1.000
_cell.length_c   1.000
_cell.angle_alpha   90.00
_cell.angle_beta   90.00
_cell.angle_gamma   90.00
#
_symmetry.space_group_name_H-M   'P 1'
#
loop_
_entity.id
_entity.type
_entity.pdbx_description
1 polymer ?
#
loop_
_entity_poly.entity_id
_entity_poly.type
_entity_poly.pdbx_seq_one_letter_code
_entity_poly.pdbx_strand_id
1 'polypeptide(L)'
;MTSQSMKRPSSARRHINLETFNQFVSGARLAKIQSLLKGNNPDSNSPESIVCITGIDSRYNEGSQQLVNYLLFGFFSTRKQELERSGFPEEAIDDLIMVINSNSIDIYCNVINYHYLLPYTCHWLNVRYHCLTDQQAEVEEAEEEFKMFSFVTMVKNKNTIAVPYFPTGHVGKFDKMVLEKWPLIQAFALDEIGGGGFFTMKHEVEDISSKVHEFYSHIDTVSLETILTQNLPLLTRQWDNMETRVSLEISSQVDKLTENIAAEALMSYYKHGHMIDSQSPDSRYKYPFVLFGCHSNESEIKKCRNGLTENNKSLLTSGINNGSPKLMVCQAVSPNSPVVCSRTYFFTSILNPFSVFPRGLPTGLIYCHSMLFLNIRNISKIKLLWKQCGVTCNSSFNSTECF
;
A
#
# COMPACT_ATOMS: atom_id res chain seq x y z
N MET A 1 10.71 32.94 30.12
CA MET A 1 10.72 31.93 29.04
C MET A 1 9.74 30.85 29.43
N THR A 2 8.60 30.80 28.75
CA THR A 2 7.49 29.88 29.04
C THR A 2 7.92 28.45 28.75
N SER A 3 7.92 27.58 29.77
CA SER A 3 8.07 26.14 29.59
C SER A 3 6.97 25.65 28.65
N GLN A 4 7.32 25.34 27.41
CA GLN A 4 6.45 24.56 26.55
C GLN A 4 6.35 23.18 27.19
N SER A 5 5.30 22.97 28.00
CA SER A 5 4.85 21.63 28.36
C SER A 5 4.81 20.82 27.08
N MET A 6 5.70 19.82 26.95
CA MET A 6 5.68 18.90 25.82
C MET A 6 4.25 18.45 25.62
N LYS A 7 3.66 18.79 24.48
CA LYS A 7 2.34 18.29 24.11
C LYS A 7 2.52 16.80 23.95
N ARG A 8 2.23 16.03 25.01
CA ARG A 8 2.17 14.58 24.95
C ARG A 8 1.29 14.25 23.75
N PRO A 9 1.81 13.50 22.75
CA PRO A 9 0.98 13.00 21.69
C PRO A 9 -0.25 12.36 22.31
N SER A 10 -1.44 12.70 21.81
CA SER A 10 -2.68 12.12 22.32
C SER A 10 -2.50 10.60 22.34
N SER A 11 -2.86 9.95 23.46
CA SER A 11 -2.62 8.51 23.66
C SER A 11 -3.05 7.74 22.41
N ALA A 12 -2.10 7.11 21.70
CA ALA A 12 -2.30 6.63 20.33
C ALA A 12 -3.54 5.72 20.16
N ARG A 13 -3.99 5.07 21.24
CA ARG A 13 -5.22 4.25 21.23
C ARG A 13 -6.51 5.00 20.91
N ARG A 14 -6.60 6.32 21.11
CA ARG A 14 -7.84 7.07 20.81
C ARG A 14 -8.01 7.42 19.33
N HIS A 15 -6.97 7.23 18.51
CA HIS A 15 -6.95 7.66 17.11
C HIS A 15 -6.41 6.61 16.13
N ILE A 16 -6.15 5.36 16.58
CA ILE A 16 -5.92 4.27 15.64
C ILE A 16 -7.28 3.90 15.04
N ASN A 17 -7.55 4.39 13.83
CA ASN A 17 -8.76 4.11 13.07
C ASN A 17 -8.84 2.65 12.57
N LEU A 18 -7.85 1.82 12.90
CA LEU A 18 -7.83 0.41 12.55
C LEU A 18 -8.47 -0.39 13.68
N GLU A 19 -9.70 -0.84 13.44
CA GLU A 19 -10.39 -1.80 14.30
C GLU A 19 -9.58 -3.10 14.44
N THR A 20 -8.74 -3.44 13.44
CA THR A 20 -7.86 -4.61 13.48
C THR A 20 -6.49 -4.36 14.09
N PHE A 21 -6.24 -3.19 14.72
CA PHE A 21 -5.06 -3.03 15.56
C PHE A 21 -5.10 -4.05 16.71
N ASN A 22 -4.33 -5.12 16.53
CA ASN A 22 -4.33 -6.28 17.41
C ASN A 22 -2.90 -6.74 17.65
N GLN A 23 -2.58 -6.94 18.93
CA GLN A 23 -1.29 -7.43 19.40
C GLN A 23 -0.90 -8.76 18.75
N PHE A 24 -1.87 -9.66 18.53
CA PHE A 24 -1.64 -10.94 17.85
C PHE A 24 -1.20 -10.74 16.40
N VAL A 25 -1.88 -9.86 15.66
CA VAL A 25 -1.54 -9.58 14.25
C VAL A 25 -0.17 -8.91 14.16
N SER A 26 0.08 -7.94 15.04
CA SER A 26 1.36 -7.26 15.16
C SER A 26 2.51 -8.23 15.42
N GLY A 27 2.37 -9.10 16.42
CA GLY A 27 3.36 -10.13 16.74
C GLY A 27 3.53 -11.16 15.63
N ALA A 28 2.45 -11.55 14.95
CA ALA A 28 2.50 -12.48 13.81
C ALA A 28 3.25 -11.87 12.61
N ARG A 29 3.09 -10.57 12.34
CA ARG A 29 3.87 -9.86 11.32
C ARG A 29 5.35 -9.85 11.66
N LEU A 30 5.71 -9.50 12.90
CA LEU A 30 7.10 -9.53 13.36
C LEU A 30 7.70 -10.93 13.25
N ALA A 31 6.98 -11.96 13.73
CA ALA A 31 7.44 -13.35 13.68
C ALA A 31 7.68 -13.85 12.25
N LYS A 32 6.86 -13.43 11.28
CA LYS A 32 7.10 -13.73 9.85
C LYS A 32 8.40 -13.13 9.36
N ILE A 33 8.70 -11.88 9.72
CA ILE A 33 9.96 -11.23 9.36
C ILE A 33 11.14 -11.94 10.03
N GLN A 34 11.01 -12.27 11.31
CA GLN A 34 12.03 -13.01 12.07
C GLN A 34 12.30 -14.41 11.49
N SER A 35 11.33 -15.03 10.81
CA SER A 35 11.51 -16.33 10.15
C SER A 35 12.53 -16.32 9.00
N LEU A 36 12.92 -15.12 8.51
CA LEU A 36 14.00 -14.99 7.52
C LEU A 36 15.40 -15.14 8.13
N LEU A 37 15.54 -15.03 9.44
CA LEU A 37 16.82 -15.02 10.17
C LEU A 37 17.30 -16.44 10.50
N LYS A 38 18.61 -16.61 10.82
CA LYS A 38 19.22 -17.91 11.15
C LYS A 38 18.50 -18.67 12.28
N GLY A 39 17.79 -17.98 13.17
CA GLY A 39 17.16 -18.61 14.33
C GLY A 39 18.20 -19.26 15.24
N ASN A 40 17.91 -20.49 15.67
CA ASN A 40 18.82 -21.35 16.44
C ASN A 40 19.63 -22.30 15.55
N ASN A 41 19.59 -22.15 14.22
CA ASN A 41 20.28 -23.04 13.29
C ASN A 41 21.61 -22.40 12.83
N PRO A 42 22.76 -22.78 13.42
CA PRO A 42 24.05 -22.18 13.11
C PRO A 42 24.52 -22.45 11.67
N ASP A 43 24.02 -23.51 11.03
CA ASP A 43 24.39 -23.90 9.67
C ASP A 43 23.56 -23.16 8.60
N SER A 44 22.61 -22.32 9.00
CA SER A 44 21.82 -21.53 8.06
C SER A 44 22.63 -20.38 7.46
N ASN A 45 22.55 -20.23 6.14
CA ASN A 45 23.09 -19.07 5.42
C ASN A 45 22.20 -17.82 5.51
N SER A 46 21.12 -17.86 6.30
CA SER A 46 20.29 -16.68 6.58
C SER A 46 21.08 -15.58 7.28
N PRO A 47 20.62 -14.32 7.28
CA PRO A 47 21.23 -13.25 8.06
C PRO A 47 20.96 -13.42 9.57
N GLU A 48 21.79 -12.81 10.42
CA GLU A 48 21.61 -12.83 11.89
C GLU A 48 20.69 -11.74 12.40
N SER A 49 20.61 -10.61 11.68
CA SER A 49 19.70 -9.52 11.99
C SER A 49 19.24 -8.80 10.72
N ILE A 50 18.12 -8.09 10.83
CA ILE A 50 17.63 -7.17 9.81
C ILE A 50 17.71 -5.76 10.39
N VAL A 51 18.33 -4.84 9.65
CA VAL A 51 18.43 -3.42 10.02
C VAL A 51 17.49 -2.60 9.14
N CYS A 52 16.67 -1.77 9.77
CA CYS A 52 15.85 -0.76 9.13
C CYS A 52 16.19 0.59 9.75
N ILE A 53 16.66 1.53 8.94
CA ILE A 53 16.92 2.91 9.31
C ILE A 53 15.97 3.75 8.46
N THR A 54 15.16 4.62 9.08
CA THR A 54 14.24 5.51 8.36
C THR A 54 14.81 6.93 8.28
N GLY A 55 14.16 7.80 7.51
CA GLY A 55 14.54 9.20 7.41
C GLY A 55 15.90 9.47 6.79
N ILE A 56 16.44 10.65 7.09
CA ILE A 56 17.66 11.19 6.47
C ILE A 56 18.91 10.33 6.70
N ASP A 57 18.98 9.61 7.83
CA ASP A 57 20.12 8.78 8.22
C ASP A 57 20.33 7.56 7.32
N SER A 58 19.31 7.17 6.55
CA SER A 58 19.38 6.15 5.49
C SER A 58 19.28 6.74 4.07
N ARG A 59 19.31 8.07 3.94
CA ARG A 59 18.91 8.80 2.73
C ARG A 59 17.49 8.45 2.26
N TYR A 60 16.56 8.37 3.21
CA TYR A 60 15.14 8.05 2.97
C TYR A 60 14.96 6.70 2.28
N ASN A 61 15.57 5.64 2.84
CA ASN A 61 15.48 4.31 2.26
C ASN A 61 14.04 3.77 2.28
N GLU A 62 13.42 3.69 1.10
CA GLU A 62 12.02 3.29 0.93
C GLU A 62 11.75 1.86 1.42
N GLY A 63 12.67 0.93 1.22
CA GLY A 63 12.50 -0.47 1.65
C GLY A 63 12.42 -0.60 3.18
N SER A 64 13.26 0.13 3.91
CA SER A 64 13.22 0.22 5.38
C SER A 64 11.91 0.85 5.86
N GLN A 65 11.51 1.98 5.25
CA GLN A 65 10.25 2.64 5.61
C GLN A 65 9.03 1.75 5.31
N GLN A 66 9.06 0.98 4.22
CA GLN A 66 8.00 0.04 3.88
C GLN A 66 7.89 -1.09 4.92
N LEU A 67 9.02 -1.64 5.39
CA LEU A 67 9.02 -2.68 6.42
C LEU A 67 8.53 -2.13 7.78
N VAL A 68 8.99 -0.94 8.17
CA VAL A 68 8.50 -0.29 9.39
C VAL A 68 6.99 -0.03 9.30
N ASN A 69 6.49 0.48 8.17
CA ASN A 69 5.05 0.64 7.95
C ASN A 69 4.31 -0.71 8.03
N TYR A 70 4.85 -1.78 7.45
CA TYR A 70 4.23 -3.10 7.56
C TYR A 70 4.10 -3.56 9.02
N LEU A 71 5.16 -3.42 9.82
CA LEU A 71 5.14 -3.82 11.23
C LEU A 71 4.24 -2.93 12.09
N LEU A 72 4.18 -1.63 11.78
CA LEU A 72 3.47 -0.62 12.55
C LEU A 72 2.13 -0.20 11.94
N PHE A 73 1.46 -1.11 11.22
CA PHE A 73 0.10 -0.89 10.70
C PHE A 73 -0.04 0.39 9.85
N GLY A 74 0.96 0.65 9.02
CA GLY A 74 1.03 1.80 8.14
C GLY A 74 1.27 3.12 8.87
N PHE A 75 1.92 3.12 10.04
CA PHE A 75 2.15 4.30 10.89
C PHE A 75 2.42 5.61 10.12
N PHE A 76 3.45 5.67 9.27
CA PHE A 76 3.80 6.88 8.52
C PHE A 76 2.74 7.22 7.46
N SER A 77 2.16 6.22 6.81
CA SER A 77 1.15 6.41 5.75
C SER A 77 -0.23 6.81 6.26
N THR A 78 -0.75 6.09 7.26
CA THR A 78 -2.12 6.23 7.77
C THR A 78 -2.25 7.46 8.66
N ARG A 79 -1.17 7.83 9.37
CA ARG A 79 -1.17 8.96 10.29
C ARG A 79 -0.48 10.19 9.72
N LYS A 80 -0.12 10.20 8.42
CA LYS A 80 0.59 11.32 7.77
C LYS A 80 -0.01 12.69 8.14
N GLN A 81 -1.31 12.86 7.97
CA GLN A 81 -1.98 14.13 8.31
C GLN A 81 -1.95 14.47 9.81
N GLU A 82 -1.96 13.47 10.69
CA GLU A 82 -1.86 13.67 12.14
C GLU A 82 -0.43 14.08 12.52
N LEU A 83 0.56 13.40 11.97
CA LEU A 83 1.99 13.67 12.17
C LEU A 83 2.33 15.08 11.66
N GLU A 84 1.87 15.45 10.46
CA GLU A 84 2.03 16.81 9.91
C GLU A 84 1.36 17.88 10.80
N ARG A 85 0.20 17.58 11.39
CA ARG A 85 -0.50 18.51 12.31
C ARG A 85 0.12 18.60 13.70
N SER A 86 0.99 17.65 14.06
CA SER A 86 1.65 17.65 15.37
C SER A 86 2.60 18.84 15.56
N GLY A 87 3.10 19.40 14.44
CA GLY A 87 4.05 20.51 14.43
C GLY A 87 5.50 20.08 14.62
N PHE A 88 5.78 18.78 14.75
CA PHE A 88 7.14 18.26 14.73
C PHE A 88 7.68 18.17 13.29
N PRO A 89 8.98 18.42 13.09
CA PRO A 89 9.60 18.28 11.77
C PRO A 89 9.57 16.81 11.30
N GLU A 90 9.47 16.60 9.99
CA GLU A 90 9.43 15.26 9.39
C GLU A 90 10.69 14.46 9.76
N GLU A 91 11.85 15.13 9.81
CA GLU A 91 13.12 14.53 10.19
C GLU A 91 13.09 13.95 11.62
N ALA A 92 12.38 14.60 12.56
CA ALA A 92 12.24 14.07 13.91
C ALA A 92 11.25 12.91 13.97
N ILE A 93 10.20 12.91 13.16
CA ILE A 93 9.22 11.81 13.12
C ILE A 93 9.81 10.57 12.46
N ASP A 94 10.63 10.74 11.43
CA ASP A 94 11.26 9.65 10.70
C ASP A 94 12.56 9.13 11.37
N ASP A 95 13.02 9.75 12.46
CA ASP A 95 14.20 9.31 13.22
C ASP A 95 13.89 8.05 14.06
N LEU A 96 14.10 6.89 13.42
CA LEU A 96 13.80 5.58 13.96
C LEU A 96 14.74 4.54 13.36
N ILE A 97 15.28 3.69 14.23
CA ILE A 97 16.11 2.54 13.83
C ILE A 97 15.51 1.29 14.47
N MET A 98 15.28 0.26 13.67
CA MET A 98 14.89 -1.06 14.14
C MET A 98 15.94 -2.10 13.75
N VAL A 99 16.43 -2.85 14.74
CA VAL A 99 17.28 -4.03 14.52
C VAL A 99 16.53 -5.27 14.98
N ILE A 100 16.04 -6.03 14.01
CA ILE A 100 15.24 -7.24 14.22
C ILE A 100 16.18 -8.43 14.31
N ASN A 101 16.11 -9.16 15.42
CA ASN A 101 16.82 -10.41 15.66
C ASN A 101 15.81 -11.57 15.71
N SER A 102 16.29 -12.81 15.67
CA SER A 102 15.42 -14.00 15.62
C SER A 102 14.36 -14.05 16.74
N ASN A 103 14.72 -13.61 17.95
CA ASN A 103 13.86 -13.69 19.14
C ASN A 103 13.73 -12.36 19.89
N SER A 104 14.23 -11.26 19.36
CA SER A 104 14.21 -9.95 20.01
C SER A 104 14.23 -8.83 18.97
N ILE A 105 13.91 -7.62 19.40
CA ILE A 105 14.00 -6.43 18.56
C ILE A 105 14.54 -5.28 19.38
N ASP A 106 15.51 -4.58 18.82
CA ASP A 106 16.02 -3.33 19.35
C ASP A 106 15.45 -2.17 18.55
N ILE A 107 14.98 -1.14 19.25
CA ILE A 107 14.36 0.04 18.66
C ILE A 107 15.04 1.25 19.25
N TYR A 108 15.77 2.00 18.42
CA TYR A 108 16.13 3.37 18.76
C TYR A 108 15.05 4.31 18.27
N CYS A 109 14.69 5.28 19.10
CA CYS A 109 13.85 6.40 18.72
C CYS A 109 14.13 7.59 19.63
N ASN A 110 13.94 8.81 19.10
CA ASN A 110 13.95 10.00 19.94
C ASN A 110 12.76 10.02 20.92
N VAL A 111 12.80 10.98 21.85
CA VAL A 111 11.80 11.14 22.92
C VAL A 111 10.38 11.34 22.36
N ILE A 112 10.26 12.05 21.24
CA ILE A 112 8.97 12.32 20.58
C ILE A 112 8.35 11.00 20.09
N ASN A 113 9.13 10.20 19.36
CA ASN A 113 8.71 8.96 18.75
C ASN A 113 8.41 7.86 19.76
N TYR A 114 9.08 7.86 20.92
CA TYR A 114 8.85 6.88 21.98
C TYR A 114 7.36 6.75 22.34
N HIS A 115 6.67 7.88 22.51
CA HIS A 115 5.25 7.90 22.86
C HIS A 115 4.33 7.44 21.73
N TYR A 116 4.72 7.68 20.47
CA TYR A 116 3.97 7.22 19.31
C TYR A 116 4.13 5.72 19.07
N LEU A 117 5.34 5.18 19.27
CA LEU A 117 5.70 3.80 18.95
C LEU A 117 5.29 2.81 20.04
N LEU A 118 5.38 3.21 21.31
CA LEU A 118 5.12 2.31 22.44
C LEU A 118 3.80 1.54 22.33
N PRO A 119 2.67 2.14 21.91
CA PRO A 119 1.41 1.41 21.75
C PRO A 119 1.45 0.29 20.69
N TYR A 120 2.32 0.39 19.69
CA TYR A 120 2.46 -0.57 18.59
C TYR A 120 3.40 -1.73 18.90
N THR A 121 4.34 -1.53 19.82
CA THR A 121 5.48 -2.43 20.01
C THR A 121 5.53 -3.04 21.41
N CYS A 122 4.86 -2.47 22.41
CA CYS A 122 5.01 -2.89 23.82
C CYS A 122 4.59 -4.34 24.10
N HIS A 123 3.81 -4.95 23.20
CA HIS A 123 3.39 -6.35 23.26
C HIS A 123 4.28 -7.30 22.46
N TRP A 124 5.27 -6.81 21.73
CA TRP A 124 6.25 -7.68 21.08
C TRP A 124 7.15 -8.36 22.13
N LEU A 125 7.63 -9.55 21.79
CA LEU A 125 8.51 -10.31 22.67
C LEU A 125 9.93 -9.74 22.63
N ASN A 126 10.54 -9.58 23.80
CA ASN A 126 11.93 -9.15 23.97
C ASN A 126 12.28 -7.85 23.23
N VAL A 127 11.45 -6.81 23.39
CA VAL A 127 11.71 -5.46 22.86
C VAL A 127 12.68 -4.73 23.77
N ARG A 128 13.68 -4.08 23.18
CA ARG A 128 14.59 -3.18 23.87
C ARG A 128 14.51 -1.79 23.22
N TYR A 129 14.16 -0.80 24.03
CA TYR A 129 14.14 0.59 23.61
C TYR A 129 15.47 1.27 23.95
N HIS A 130 16.05 1.94 22.95
CA HIS A 130 17.19 2.84 23.09
C HIS A 130 16.66 4.25 22.89
N CYS A 131 16.33 4.92 23.99
CA CYS A 131 15.75 6.26 23.97
C CYS A 131 16.29 7.05 25.16
N LEU A 132 16.64 8.30 24.94
CA LEU A 132 17.04 9.21 26.01
C LEU A 132 15.84 9.57 26.88
N THR A 133 16.13 10.04 28.10
CA THR A 133 15.11 10.71 28.92
C THR A 133 14.91 12.14 28.42
N ASP A 134 13.74 12.72 28.70
CA ASP A 134 13.40 14.11 28.35
C ASP A 134 14.49 15.11 28.78
N GLN A 135 15.15 14.87 29.92
CA GLN A 135 16.21 15.74 30.45
C GLN A 135 17.52 15.64 29.67
N GLN A 136 17.85 14.44 29.18
CA GLN A 136 19.08 14.21 28.42
C GLN A 136 18.95 14.69 26.97
N ALA A 137 17.72 14.71 26.45
CA ALA A 137 17.38 15.19 25.11
C ALA A 137 17.46 16.72 24.94
N GLU A 138 17.65 17.49 26.02
CA GLU A 138 17.80 18.95 25.91
C GLU A 138 19.12 19.38 25.23
N VAL A 139 20.09 18.47 25.11
CA VAL A 139 21.40 18.70 24.50
C VAL A 139 21.47 17.95 23.17
N GLU A 140 21.39 18.68 22.06
CA GLU A 140 21.38 18.11 20.69
C GLU A 140 22.58 17.19 20.40
N GLU A 141 23.79 17.58 20.83
CA GLU A 141 25.00 16.77 20.67
C GLU A 141 24.89 15.42 21.38
N ALA A 142 24.24 15.38 22.56
CA ALA A 142 24.02 14.16 23.31
C ALA A 142 23.00 13.22 22.62
N GLU A 143 22.02 13.77 21.88
CA GLU A 143 21.07 12.97 21.11
C GLU A 143 21.76 12.23 19.96
N GLU A 144 22.58 12.93 19.17
CA GLU A 144 23.31 12.36 18.05
C GLU A 144 24.36 11.33 18.49
N GLU A 145 25.12 11.62 19.56
CA GLU A 145 26.06 10.66 20.15
C GLU A 145 25.34 9.40 20.66
N PHE A 146 24.21 9.58 21.36
CA PHE A 146 23.44 8.47 21.89
C PHE A 146 22.83 7.61 20.78
N LYS A 147 22.29 8.21 19.72
CA LYS A 147 21.78 7.51 18.53
C LYS A 147 22.84 6.61 17.94
N MET A 148 24.04 7.15 17.73
CA MET A 148 25.12 6.42 17.11
C MET A 148 25.66 5.33 18.06
N PHE A 149 25.81 5.58 19.36
CA PHE A 149 26.19 4.55 20.34
C PHE A 149 25.16 3.42 20.43
N SER A 150 23.88 3.78 20.38
CA SER A 150 22.78 2.82 20.33
C SER A 150 22.90 1.94 19.09
N PHE A 151 23.12 2.54 17.91
CA PHE A 151 23.28 1.80 16.66
C PHE A 151 24.45 0.81 16.72
N VAL A 152 25.63 1.26 17.15
CA VAL A 152 26.81 0.40 17.34
C VAL A 152 26.49 -0.77 18.27
N THR A 153 25.81 -0.50 19.39
CA THR A 153 25.40 -1.53 20.36
C THR A 153 24.42 -2.54 19.76
N MET A 154 23.45 -2.07 18.97
CA MET A 154 22.42 -2.91 18.36
C MET A 154 22.98 -3.88 17.31
N VAL A 155 24.02 -3.48 16.56
CA VAL A 155 24.66 -4.31 15.51
C VAL A 155 25.92 -5.05 15.98
N LYS A 156 26.32 -4.85 17.24
CA LYS A 156 27.53 -5.46 17.81
C LYS A 156 27.47 -6.99 17.73
N ASN A 157 28.61 -7.59 17.40
CA ASN A 157 28.79 -9.05 17.29
C ASN A 157 27.86 -9.74 16.28
N LYS A 158 27.36 -9.01 15.27
CA LYS A 158 26.66 -9.57 14.12
C LYS A 158 27.64 -9.69 12.97
N ASN A 159 27.78 -10.87 12.37
CA ASN A 159 28.62 -11.04 11.19
C ASN A 159 27.82 -10.79 9.92
N THR A 160 26.53 -11.18 9.90
CA THR A 160 25.67 -11.09 8.72
C THR A 160 24.44 -10.23 9.00
N ILE A 161 24.25 -9.15 8.25
CA ILE A 161 23.16 -8.18 8.41
C ILE A 161 22.37 -8.09 7.11
N ALA A 162 21.05 -8.20 7.20
CA ALA A 162 20.15 -7.96 6.09
C ALA A 162 19.57 -6.54 6.13
N VAL A 163 19.37 -5.96 4.95
CA VAL A 163 18.70 -4.67 4.79
C VAL A 163 17.61 -4.80 3.72
N PRO A 164 16.36 -4.40 3.98
CA PRO A 164 15.37 -4.24 2.93
C PRO A 164 15.68 -2.94 2.17
N TYR A 165 16.54 -3.02 1.15
CA TYR A 165 17.03 -1.83 0.48
C TYR A 165 16.04 -1.26 -0.55
N PHE A 166 15.44 -2.11 -1.35
CA PHE A 166 14.57 -1.71 -2.44
C PHE A 166 13.09 -1.71 -2.04
N PRO A 167 12.28 -0.80 -2.61
CA PRO A 167 10.85 -0.91 -2.47
C PRO A 167 10.30 -2.10 -3.27
N THR A 168 9.06 -2.45 -2.95
CA THR A 168 8.26 -3.44 -3.69
C THR A 168 8.36 -3.26 -5.22
N GLY A 169 8.61 -4.36 -5.94
CA GLY A 169 8.58 -4.37 -7.41
C GLY A 169 9.86 -3.88 -8.10
N HIS A 170 10.87 -3.42 -7.35
CA HIS A 170 12.16 -3.05 -7.93
C HIS A 170 12.94 -4.28 -8.42
N VAL A 171 13.51 -4.18 -9.62
CA VAL A 171 14.36 -5.22 -10.22
C VAL A 171 15.72 -4.59 -10.50
N GLY A 172 16.63 -4.68 -9.54
CA GLY A 172 17.98 -4.18 -9.69
C GLY A 172 18.96 -4.92 -8.80
N LYS A 173 20.24 -4.84 -9.16
CA LYS A 173 21.31 -5.47 -8.40
C LYS A 173 21.64 -4.60 -7.19
N PHE A 174 21.67 -5.20 -6.01
CA PHE A 174 22.12 -4.53 -4.80
C PHE A 174 23.66 -4.42 -4.80
N ASP A 175 24.15 -3.20 -4.56
CA ASP A 175 25.57 -2.93 -4.29
C ASP A 175 25.70 -2.50 -2.83
N LYS A 176 26.33 -3.33 -2.00
CA LYS A 176 26.49 -3.07 -0.56
C LYS A 176 27.19 -1.74 -0.25
N MET A 177 28.05 -1.23 -1.15
CA MET A 177 28.78 0.02 -0.95
C MET A 177 27.86 1.25 -0.97
N VAL A 178 26.62 1.12 -1.46
CA VAL A 178 25.64 2.22 -1.35
C VAL A 178 25.28 2.54 0.09
N LEU A 179 25.36 1.56 1.00
CA LEU A 179 25.08 1.77 2.42
C LEU A 179 26.15 2.61 3.10
N GLU A 180 27.42 2.53 2.65
CA GLU A 180 28.51 3.37 3.17
C GLU A 180 28.33 4.86 2.86
N LYS A 181 27.31 5.21 2.10
CA LYS A 181 26.93 6.60 1.82
C LYS A 181 25.85 7.11 2.79
N TRP A 182 25.24 6.25 3.59
CA TRP A 182 24.21 6.61 4.56
C TRP A 182 24.86 7.35 5.74
N PRO A 183 24.36 8.52 6.16
CA PRO A 183 24.96 9.32 7.23
C PRO A 183 25.27 8.51 8.50
N LEU A 184 24.31 7.71 8.98
CA LEU A 184 24.51 6.90 10.19
C LEU A 184 25.56 5.79 10.00
N ILE A 185 25.62 5.18 8.82
CA ILE A 185 26.63 4.17 8.49
C ILE A 185 28.01 4.80 8.37
N GLN A 186 28.10 6.04 7.88
CA GLN A 186 29.36 6.80 7.86
C GLN A 186 29.83 7.12 9.27
N ALA A 187 28.92 7.54 10.16
CA ALA A 187 29.23 7.80 11.56
C ALA A 187 29.73 6.53 12.29
N PHE A 188 29.20 5.35 11.94
CA PHE A 188 29.69 4.07 12.46
C PHE A 188 31.19 3.85 12.22
N ALA A 189 31.78 4.41 11.16
CA ALA A 189 33.19 4.21 10.86
C ALA A 189 34.15 4.99 11.76
N LEU A 190 33.66 5.94 12.56
CA LEU A 190 34.48 6.77 13.46
C LEU A 190 35.09 5.92 14.59
N ASP A 191 36.36 6.14 14.89
CA ASP A 191 37.13 5.27 15.81
C ASP A 191 36.83 5.51 17.31
N GLU A 192 36.43 6.72 17.70
CA GLU A 192 36.23 7.08 19.12
C GLU A 192 34.85 6.72 19.66
N ILE A 193 33.83 6.83 18.81
CA ILE A 193 32.43 6.65 19.23
C ILE A 193 31.75 5.53 18.40
N GLY A 194 32.23 5.26 17.20
CA GLY A 194 31.63 4.33 16.25
C GLY A 194 32.06 2.87 16.48
N GLY A 195 31.73 2.03 15.50
CA GLY A 195 32.20 0.66 15.44
C GLY A 195 33.70 0.56 15.15
N GLY A 196 34.31 1.57 14.50
CA GLY A 196 35.73 1.65 14.12
C GLY A 196 36.02 0.96 12.78
N GLY A 197 36.05 1.71 11.67
CA GLY A 197 36.20 1.20 10.30
C GLY A 197 34.87 0.97 9.55
N PHE A 198 34.95 0.74 8.23
CA PHE A 198 33.79 0.63 7.34
C PHE A 198 32.81 -0.47 7.76
N PHE A 199 31.51 -0.16 7.68
CA PHE A 199 30.44 -1.06 8.13
C PHE A 199 30.42 -2.37 7.35
N THR A 200 30.53 -2.31 6.02
CA THR A 200 30.54 -3.45 5.10
C THR A 200 31.83 -4.27 5.12
N MET A 201 32.86 -3.80 5.84
CA MET A 201 34.05 -4.58 6.17
C MET A 201 33.88 -5.38 7.46
N LYS A 202 33.07 -4.87 8.40
CA LYS A 202 32.76 -5.56 9.67
C LYS A 202 31.60 -6.52 9.57
N HIS A 203 30.63 -6.16 8.75
CA HIS A 203 29.39 -6.89 8.56
C HIS A 203 29.25 -7.29 7.10
N GLU A 204 29.02 -8.57 6.85
CA GLU A 204 28.54 -9.03 5.56
C GLU A 204 27.09 -8.61 5.40
N VAL A 205 26.80 -7.82 4.37
CA VAL A 205 25.47 -7.25 4.14
C VAL A 205 24.80 -7.90 2.94
N GLU A 206 23.54 -8.30 3.11
CA GLU A 206 22.67 -8.75 2.01
C GLU A 206 21.38 -7.93 1.89
N ASP A 207 20.84 -7.86 0.67
CA ASP A 207 19.50 -7.34 0.43
C ASP A 207 18.46 -8.44 0.59
N ILE A 208 17.38 -8.14 1.32
CA ILE A 208 16.26 -9.07 1.53
C ILE A 208 14.93 -8.56 0.97
N SER A 209 14.95 -7.48 0.19
CA SER A 209 13.73 -6.82 -0.31
C SER A 209 12.76 -7.79 -1.01
N SER A 210 13.29 -8.71 -1.83
CA SER A 210 12.48 -9.72 -2.51
C SER A 210 11.79 -10.69 -1.56
N LYS A 211 12.52 -11.21 -0.56
CA LYS A 211 12.00 -12.12 0.48
C LYS A 211 10.91 -11.44 1.30
N VAL A 212 11.13 -10.19 1.70
CA VAL A 212 10.15 -9.41 2.48
C VAL A 212 8.92 -9.07 1.64
N HIS A 213 9.10 -8.75 0.36
CA HIS A 213 8.00 -8.44 -0.55
C HIS A 213 7.00 -9.61 -0.69
N GLU A 214 7.47 -10.86 -0.61
CA GLU A 214 6.57 -12.01 -0.58
C GLU A 214 5.53 -11.88 0.53
N PHE A 215 5.92 -11.41 1.71
CA PHE A 215 4.98 -11.21 2.82
C PHE A 215 3.99 -10.07 2.57
N TYR A 216 4.43 -8.97 1.95
CA TYR A 216 3.54 -7.86 1.58
C TYR A 216 2.48 -8.29 0.55
N SER A 217 2.82 -9.24 -0.33
CA SER A 217 1.90 -9.73 -1.36
C SER A 217 0.75 -10.57 -0.81
N HIS A 218 0.80 -10.97 0.46
CA HIS A 218 -0.27 -11.71 1.12
C HIS A 218 -1.26 -10.76 1.78
N ILE A 219 -2.55 -10.94 1.49
CA ILE A 219 -3.61 -10.26 2.23
C ILE A 219 -3.67 -10.81 3.65
N ASP A 220 -3.37 -9.95 4.63
CA ASP A 220 -3.64 -10.21 6.03
C ASP A 220 -4.87 -9.41 6.51
N THR A 221 -5.21 -9.55 7.79
CA THR A 221 -6.41 -8.93 8.37
C THR A 221 -6.39 -7.41 8.28
N VAL A 222 -5.21 -6.79 8.39
CA VAL A 222 -5.06 -5.33 8.34
C VAL A 222 -5.18 -4.85 6.90
N SER A 223 -4.48 -5.51 5.97
CA SER A 223 -4.62 -5.20 4.54
C SER A 223 -6.06 -5.39 4.07
N LEU A 224 -6.75 -6.43 4.57
CA LEU A 224 -8.17 -6.65 4.29
C LEU A 224 -9.05 -5.54 4.87
N GLU A 225 -8.81 -5.13 6.11
CA GLU A 225 -9.53 -4.00 6.71
C GLU A 225 -9.33 -2.73 5.88
N THR A 226 -8.10 -2.37 5.54
CA THR A 226 -7.79 -1.22 4.68
C THR A 226 -8.56 -1.28 3.35
N ILE A 227 -8.59 -2.45 2.72
CA ILE A 227 -9.37 -2.68 1.50
C ILE A 227 -10.86 -2.37 1.73
N LEU A 228 -11.44 -2.89 2.79
CA LEU A 228 -12.88 -2.78 3.07
C LEU A 228 -13.30 -1.39 3.56
N THR A 229 -12.48 -0.73 4.38
CA THR A 229 -12.84 0.54 5.04
C THR A 229 -12.35 1.76 4.30
N GLN A 230 -11.29 1.64 3.50
CA GLN A 230 -10.70 2.78 2.78
C GLN A 230 -10.84 2.64 1.26
N ASN A 231 -10.35 1.54 0.67
CA ASN A 231 -10.30 1.44 -0.80
C ASN A 231 -11.68 1.21 -1.43
N LEU A 232 -12.46 0.25 -0.92
CA LEU A 232 -13.73 -0.14 -1.50
C LEU A 232 -14.79 0.97 -1.47
N PRO A 233 -14.95 1.76 -0.37
CA PRO A 233 -15.90 2.87 -0.35
C PRO A 233 -15.53 3.97 -1.35
N LEU A 234 -14.23 4.28 -1.47
CA LEU A 234 -13.74 5.26 -2.45
C LEU A 234 -14.02 4.78 -3.88
N LEU A 235 -13.69 3.53 -4.20
CA LEU A 235 -13.98 2.95 -5.51
C LEU A 235 -15.48 2.96 -5.82
N THR A 236 -16.31 2.60 -4.85
CA THR A 236 -17.78 2.60 -4.97
C THR A 236 -18.30 4.00 -5.28
N ARG A 237 -17.84 5.03 -4.55
CA ARG A 237 -18.22 6.42 -4.83
C ARG A 237 -17.88 6.85 -6.26
N GLN A 238 -16.71 6.46 -6.77
CA GLN A 238 -16.34 6.80 -8.15
C GLN A 238 -17.15 6.03 -9.18
N TRP A 239 -17.57 4.81 -8.81
CA TRP A 239 -18.49 4.03 -9.60
C TRP A 239 -19.87 4.72 -9.70
N ASP A 240 -20.43 5.17 -8.57
CA ASP A 240 -21.72 5.87 -8.53
C ASP A 240 -21.66 7.21 -9.29
N ASN A 241 -20.53 7.92 -9.21
CA ASN A 241 -20.29 9.13 -9.98
C ASN A 241 -20.30 8.85 -11.50
N MET A 242 -19.68 7.76 -11.93
CA MET A 242 -19.72 7.34 -13.34
C MET A 242 -21.15 7.04 -13.79
N GLU A 243 -21.90 6.24 -13.02
CA GLU A 243 -23.30 5.89 -13.34
C GLU A 243 -24.19 7.13 -13.41
N THR A 244 -24.06 8.03 -12.43
CA THR A 244 -24.82 9.30 -12.39
C THR A 244 -24.49 10.16 -13.59
N ARG A 245 -23.20 10.30 -13.93
CA ARG A 245 -22.76 11.07 -15.09
C ARG A 245 -23.31 10.51 -16.40
N VAL A 246 -23.18 9.20 -16.62
CA VAL A 246 -23.73 8.54 -17.81
C VAL A 246 -25.24 8.75 -17.91
N SER A 247 -25.97 8.62 -16.80
CA SER A 247 -27.42 8.81 -16.76
C SER A 247 -27.85 10.25 -17.09
N LEU A 248 -27.11 11.25 -16.59
CA LEU A 248 -27.35 12.67 -16.89
C LEU A 248 -27.08 12.98 -18.36
N GLU A 249 -25.98 12.49 -18.92
CA GLU A 249 -25.62 12.71 -20.32
C GLU A 249 -26.62 12.05 -21.28
N ILE A 250 -27.07 10.82 -20.98
CA ILE A 250 -28.15 10.16 -21.75
C ILE A 250 -29.43 11.01 -21.77
N SER A 251 -29.75 11.66 -20.66
CA SER A 251 -31.00 12.42 -20.51
C SER A 251 -30.94 13.83 -21.14
N SER A 252 -29.73 14.39 -21.33
CA SER A 252 -29.57 15.81 -21.68
C SER A 252 -28.78 16.05 -22.98
N GLN A 253 -27.68 15.34 -23.23
CA GLN A 253 -26.74 15.57 -24.34
C GLN A 253 -26.12 14.25 -24.83
N VAL A 254 -26.98 13.29 -25.20
CA VAL A 254 -26.56 11.92 -25.57
C VAL A 254 -25.57 11.88 -26.75
N ASP A 255 -25.60 12.90 -27.62
CA ASP A 255 -24.71 13.07 -28.76
C ASP A 255 -23.25 13.29 -28.36
N LYS A 256 -23.03 13.90 -27.19
CA LYS A 256 -21.68 14.19 -26.67
C LYS A 256 -21.12 13.07 -25.81
N LEU A 257 -21.93 12.08 -25.41
CA LEU A 257 -21.47 11.01 -24.55
C LEU A 257 -20.50 10.09 -25.31
N THR A 258 -19.24 10.10 -24.88
CA THR A 258 -18.20 9.19 -25.39
C THR A 258 -17.67 8.29 -24.29
N GLU A 259 -16.95 7.23 -24.67
CA GLU A 259 -16.31 6.29 -23.75
C GLU A 259 -15.39 6.98 -22.73
N ASN A 260 -14.59 7.97 -23.17
CA ASN A 260 -13.73 8.75 -22.27
C ASN A 260 -14.53 9.59 -21.27
N ILE A 261 -15.65 10.18 -21.69
CA ILE A 261 -16.50 10.99 -20.81
C ILE A 261 -17.17 10.09 -19.77
N ALA A 262 -17.63 8.91 -20.18
CA ALA A 262 -18.18 7.92 -19.26
C ALA A 262 -17.09 7.39 -18.29
N ALA A 263 -15.88 7.14 -18.77
CA ALA A 263 -14.79 6.62 -17.96
C ALA A 263 -14.13 7.66 -17.04
N GLU A 264 -14.46 8.95 -17.18
CA GLU A 264 -13.71 10.07 -16.58
C GLU A 264 -13.55 9.93 -15.06
N ALA A 265 -14.64 9.68 -14.32
CA ALA A 265 -14.58 9.54 -12.86
C ALA A 265 -13.66 8.39 -12.40
N LEU A 266 -13.69 7.26 -13.12
CA LEU A 266 -12.87 6.09 -12.82
C LEU A 266 -11.39 6.33 -13.18
N MET A 267 -11.16 6.94 -14.34
CA MET A 267 -9.82 7.23 -14.86
C MET A 267 -9.12 8.30 -14.04
N SER A 268 -9.82 9.37 -13.67
CA SER A 268 -9.28 10.45 -12.85
C SER A 268 -8.92 9.93 -11.46
N TYR A 269 -9.77 9.12 -10.83
CA TYR A 269 -9.46 8.47 -9.55
C TYR A 269 -8.21 7.59 -9.62
N TYR A 270 -8.12 6.75 -10.66
CA TYR A 270 -6.96 5.89 -10.86
C TYR A 270 -5.67 6.69 -11.08
N LYS A 271 -5.70 7.70 -11.95
CA LYS A 271 -4.54 8.55 -12.26
C LYS A 271 -4.06 9.31 -11.02
N HIS A 272 -4.96 9.99 -10.31
CA HIS A 272 -4.61 10.74 -9.11
C HIS A 272 -4.00 9.85 -8.02
N GLY A 273 -4.49 8.62 -7.88
CA GLY A 273 -3.90 7.67 -6.92
C GLY A 273 -2.48 7.23 -7.25
N HIS A 274 -2.10 7.22 -8.54
CA HIS A 274 -0.75 6.86 -8.99
C HIS A 274 0.18 8.07 -9.19
N MET A 275 -0.31 9.30 -9.03
CA MET A 275 0.56 10.49 -9.12
C MET A 275 1.58 10.57 -7.97
N ILE A 276 1.36 9.82 -6.89
CA ILE A 276 2.20 9.80 -5.68
C ILE A 276 3.25 8.68 -5.74
N ASP A 277 2.98 7.59 -6.47
CA ASP A 277 3.90 6.45 -6.61
C ASP A 277 4.68 6.54 -7.92
N SER A 278 5.99 6.78 -7.83
CA SER A 278 6.94 6.75 -8.96
C SER A 278 7.23 5.34 -9.49
N GLN A 279 6.55 4.32 -8.96
CA GLN A 279 6.80 2.92 -9.28
C GLN A 279 6.03 2.47 -10.52
N SER A 280 6.73 1.78 -11.41
CA SER A 280 6.13 1.16 -12.60
C SER A 280 5.02 0.20 -12.18
N PRO A 281 3.80 0.32 -12.74
CA PRO A 281 2.74 -0.59 -12.41
C PRO A 281 3.09 -2.02 -12.89
N ASP A 282 3.30 -2.98 -11.97
CA ASP A 282 3.32 -4.45 -12.25
C ASP A 282 2.28 -4.86 -13.32
N SER A 283 2.75 -5.34 -14.46
CA SER A 283 2.12 -5.45 -15.79
C SER A 283 0.76 -6.17 -15.96
N ARG A 284 0.09 -6.62 -14.90
CA ARG A 284 -1.08 -7.51 -15.02
C ARG A 284 -2.39 -6.80 -14.69
N TYR A 285 -2.99 -6.22 -15.73
CA TYR A 285 -4.35 -5.63 -15.81
C TYR A 285 -4.61 -4.42 -14.90
N LYS A 286 -4.39 -3.21 -15.42
CA LYS A 286 -4.24 -2.04 -14.53
C LYS A 286 -5.08 -0.84 -14.83
N TYR A 287 -5.70 -0.73 -15.99
CA TYR A 287 -6.37 0.52 -16.36
C TYR A 287 -7.89 0.41 -16.25
N PRO A 288 -8.56 1.43 -15.68
CA PRO A 288 -10.00 1.54 -15.77
C PRO A 288 -10.41 1.86 -17.22
N PHE A 289 -11.58 1.41 -17.62
CA PHE A 289 -12.13 1.70 -18.95
C PHE A 289 -13.65 1.60 -18.97
N VAL A 290 -14.24 2.22 -20.00
CA VAL A 290 -15.64 2.04 -20.38
C VAL A 290 -15.69 1.81 -21.89
N LEU A 291 -16.40 0.77 -22.33
CA LEU A 291 -16.54 0.40 -23.73
C LEU A 291 -18.02 0.24 -24.08
N PHE A 292 -18.42 0.70 -25.26
CA PHE A 292 -19.80 0.62 -25.74
C PHE A 292 -19.97 -0.44 -26.83
N GLY A 293 -21.06 -1.23 -26.74
CA GLY A 293 -21.54 -2.09 -27.84
C GLY A 293 -20.46 -2.95 -28.50
N CYS A 294 -20.23 -2.74 -29.81
CA CYS A 294 -19.29 -3.55 -30.60
C CYS A 294 -17.82 -3.37 -30.18
N HIS A 295 -17.51 -2.32 -29.43
CA HIS A 295 -16.18 -2.04 -28.91
C HIS A 295 -15.85 -2.86 -27.66
N SER A 296 -16.82 -3.52 -27.02
CA SER A 296 -16.58 -4.40 -25.87
C SER A 296 -16.14 -5.81 -26.26
N ASN A 297 -15.38 -5.96 -27.36
CA ASN A 297 -14.85 -7.26 -27.79
C ASN A 297 -13.55 -7.60 -27.03
N GLU A 298 -13.15 -8.87 -27.05
CA GLU A 298 -12.01 -9.37 -26.28
C GLU A 298 -10.68 -8.67 -26.62
N SER A 299 -10.45 -8.35 -27.90
CA SER A 299 -9.24 -7.67 -28.35
C SER A 299 -9.13 -6.27 -27.74
N GLU A 300 -10.22 -5.50 -27.78
CA GLU A 300 -10.24 -4.13 -27.25
C GLU A 300 -10.18 -4.12 -25.71
N ILE A 301 -10.86 -5.06 -25.05
CA ILE A 301 -10.72 -5.22 -23.59
C ILE A 301 -9.26 -5.50 -23.21
N LYS A 302 -8.55 -6.37 -23.94
CA LYS A 302 -7.13 -6.66 -23.70
C LYS A 302 -6.26 -5.42 -23.90
N LYS A 303 -6.50 -4.64 -24.95
CA LYS A 303 -5.80 -3.36 -25.20
C LYS A 303 -6.02 -2.37 -24.07
N CYS A 304 -7.27 -2.12 -23.70
CA CYS A 304 -7.61 -1.18 -22.63
C CYS A 304 -7.01 -1.61 -21.29
N ARG A 305 -7.04 -2.90 -20.94
CA ARG A 305 -6.42 -3.40 -19.70
C ARG A 305 -4.92 -3.17 -19.63
N ASN A 306 -4.25 -3.10 -20.78
CA ASN A 306 -2.82 -2.82 -20.92
C ASN A 306 -2.51 -1.31 -21.05
N GLY A 307 -3.51 -0.43 -20.90
CA GLY A 307 -3.34 1.02 -20.99
C GLY A 307 -3.24 1.53 -22.42
N LEU A 308 -3.50 0.69 -23.42
CA LEU A 308 -3.55 1.08 -24.82
C LEU A 308 -4.99 1.52 -25.14
N THR A 309 -5.24 2.83 -25.12
CA THR A 309 -6.52 3.43 -25.50
C THR A 309 -6.35 4.28 -26.75
N GLU A 310 -6.65 3.73 -27.92
CA GLU A 310 -6.49 4.45 -29.20
C GLU A 310 -7.79 5.09 -29.71
N ASN A 311 -8.96 4.67 -29.22
CA ASN A 311 -10.24 5.07 -29.82
C ASN A 311 -11.28 5.48 -28.78
N ASN A 312 -11.63 6.76 -28.76
CA ASN A 312 -12.76 7.29 -27.99
C ASN A 312 -14.01 7.27 -28.87
N LYS A 313 -14.91 6.30 -28.68
CA LYS A 313 -16.13 6.20 -29.48
C LYS A 313 -17.31 6.94 -28.83
N SER A 314 -18.14 7.56 -29.68
CA SER A 314 -19.42 8.15 -29.25
C SER A 314 -20.44 7.04 -29.02
N LEU A 315 -21.29 7.21 -28.01
CA LEU A 315 -22.35 6.27 -27.71
C LEU A 315 -23.21 5.99 -28.95
N LEU A 316 -23.58 7.01 -29.72
CA LEU A 316 -24.54 6.87 -30.83
C LEU A 316 -24.04 6.02 -32.01
N THR A 317 -22.72 5.84 -32.14
CA THR A 317 -22.09 5.14 -33.28
C THR A 317 -21.44 3.81 -32.91
N SER A 318 -21.58 3.38 -31.65
CA SER A 318 -20.88 2.20 -31.10
C SER A 318 -21.70 0.90 -31.16
N GLY A 319 -22.85 0.91 -31.82
CA GLY A 319 -23.68 -0.26 -32.09
C GLY A 319 -23.35 -0.93 -33.42
N ILE A 320 -24.10 -2.00 -33.73
CA ILE A 320 -24.02 -2.68 -35.03
C ILE A 320 -24.40 -1.68 -36.14
N ASN A 321 -23.66 -1.69 -37.26
CA ASN A 321 -23.87 -0.79 -38.40
C ASN A 321 -23.83 0.71 -38.03
N ASN A 322 -22.96 1.11 -37.09
CA ASN A 322 -22.86 2.47 -36.55
C ASN A 322 -24.16 2.99 -35.92
N GLY A 323 -25.02 2.09 -35.44
CA GLY A 323 -26.24 2.44 -34.69
C GLY A 323 -26.00 2.60 -33.20
N SER A 324 -27.08 2.71 -32.43
CA SER A 324 -27.01 2.81 -30.97
C SER A 324 -26.69 1.45 -30.30
N PRO A 325 -25.76 1.41 -29.34
CA PRO A 325 -25.36 0.19 -28.65
C PRO A 325 -26.43 -0.23 -27.64
N LYS A 326 -26.49 -1.54 -27.38
CA LYS A 326 -27.41 -2.12 -26.39
C LYS A 326 -26.77 -2.32 -25.01
N LEU A 327 -25.44 -2.28 -24.94
CA LEU A 327 -24.69 -2.59 -23.73
C LEU A 327 -23.48 -1.67 -23.57
N MET A 328 -23.01 -1.60 -22.34
CA MET A 328 -21.78 -0.93 -21.91
C MET A 328 -21.02 -1.86 -20.96
N VAL A 329 -19.71 -2.00 -21.17
CA VAL A 329 -18.82 -2.75 -20.28
C VAL A 329 -17.88 -1.77 -19.59
N CYS A 330 -17.80 -1.86 -18.27
CA CYS A 330 -16.97 -0.98 -17.45
C CYS A 330 -16.00 -1.79 -16.62
N GLN A 331 -14.80 -1.27 -16.42
CA GLN A 331 -13.85 -1.73 -15.44
C GLN A 331 -13.35 -0.55 -14.61
N ALA A 332 -13.39 -0.68 -13.29
CA ALA A 332 -12.73 0.23 -12.37
C ALA A 332 -11.60 -0.51 -11.63
N VAL A 333 -10.55 0.24 -11.35
CA VAL A 333 -9.35 -0.25 -10.67
C VAL A 333 -9.09 0.69 -9.50
N SER A 334 -9.02 0.15 -8.29
CA SER A 334 -8.58 0.94 -7.14
C SER A 334 -7.07 1.19 -7.24
N PRO A 335 -6.60 2.44 -7.11
CA PRO A 335 -5.17 2.70 -6.97
C PRO A 335 -4.65 2.06 -5.68
N ASN A 336 -3.39 1.62 -5.73
CA ASN A 336 -2.62 1.12 -4.58
C ASN A 336 -3.30 -0.01 -3.78
N SER A 337 -4.17 -0.78 -4.44
CA SER A 337 -4.98 -1.84 -3.84
C SER A 337 -5.26 -2.93 -4.88
N PRO A 338 -5.38 -4.21 -4.48
CA PRO A 338 -5.63 -5.31 -5.42
C PRO A 338 -7.10 -5.39 -5.91
N VAL A 339 -7.91 -4.34 -5.70
CA VAL A 339 -9.34 -4.34 -6.01
C VAL A 339 -9.59 -3.90 -7.44
N VAL A 340 -10.20 -4.80 -8.23
CA VAL A 340 -10.71 -4.53 -9.58
C VAL A 340 -12.17 -4.94 -9.66
N CYS A 341 -13.01 -4.07 -10.22
CA CYS A 341 -14.43 -4.35 -10.42
C CYS A 341 -14.77 -4.20 -11.89
N SER A 342 -15.47 -5.18 -12.46
CA SER A 342 -16.02 -5.11 -13.81
C SER A 342 -17.52 -5.32 -13.78
N ARG A 343 -18.26 -4.49 -14.52
CA ARG A 343 -19.72 -4.61 -14.64
C ARG A 343 -20.16 -4.41 -16.09
N THR A 344 -21.29 -5.04 -16.42
CA THR A 344 -21.97 -4.85 -17.70
C THR A 344 -23.33 -4.23 -17.45
N TYR A 345 -23.61 -3.17 -18.19
CA TYR A 345 -24.88 -2.45 -18.20
C TYR A 345 -25.57 -2.62 -19.55
N PHE A 346 -26.89 -2.54 -19.52
CA PHE A 346 -27.72 -2.53 -20.71
C PHE A 346 -28.39 -1.18 -20.87
N PHE A 347 -28.33 -0.65 -22.09
CA PHE A 347 -29.09 0.52 -22.47
C PHE A 347 -30.52 0.08 -22.79
N THR A 348 -31.49 0.62 -22.09
CA THR A 348 -32.91 0.37 -22.37
C THR A 348 -33.56 1.61 -22.96
N SER A 349 -34.39 1.41 -23.98
CA SER A 349 -35.50 2.29 -24.29
C SER A 349 -36.62 1.97 -23.30
N ILE A 350 -36.80 2.80 -22.27
CA ILE A 350 -38.01 2.80 -21.46
C ILE A 350 -39.15 2.98 -22.46
N LEU A 351 -39.99 1.96 -22.59
CA LEU A 351 -41.23 2.04 -23.34
C LEU A 351 -42.09 3.11 -22.67
N ASN A 352 -41.95 4.35 -23.11
CA ASN A 352 -42.89 5.40 -22.78
C ASN A 352 -44.00 5.30 -23.85
N PRO A 353 -45.21 4.80 -23.52
CA PRO A 353 -46.25 4.56 -24.52
C PRO A 353 -46.76 5.84 -25.21
N PHE A 354 -46.23 7.02 -24.85
CA PHE A 354 -46.67 8.31 -25.37
C PHE A 354 -45.56 9.25 -25.88
N SER A 355 -44.30 8.82 -26.03
CA SER A 355 -43.27 9.71 -26.60
C SER A 355 -42.91 9.38 -28.05
N VAL A 356 -43.27 10.30 -28.95
CA VAL A 356 -42.80 10.35 -30.34
C VAL A 356 -41.35 10.86 -30.32
N PHE A 357 -40.42 10.02 -29.87
CA PHE A 357 -38.98 10.19 -30.14
C PHE A 357 -38.53 9.11 -31.11
N PRO A 358 -37.52 9.37 -31.97
CA PRO A 358 -37.07 8.41 -32.96
C PRO A 358 -36.66 7.11 -32.27
N ARG A 359 -37.30 6.01 -32.70
CA ARG A 359 -37.07 4.66 -32.19
C ARG A 359 -35.57 4.34 -32.29
N GLY A 360 -34.91 4.11 -31.16
CA GLY A 360 -33.55 3.55 -31.14
C GLY A 360 -32.58 4.18 -30.15
N LEU A 361 -32.90 5.33 -29.53
CA LEU A 361 -31.99 5.98 -28.58
C LEU A 361 -32.02 5.33 -27.19
N PRO A 362 -30.86 5.19 -26.51
CA PRO A 362 -30.78 4.85 -25.09
C PRO A 362 -31.57 5.86 -24.25
N THR A 363 -32.38 5.40 -23.29
CA THR A 363 -33.14 6.30 -22.39
C THR A 363 -32.91 6.00 -20.91
N GLY A 364 -32.14 4.96 -20.61
CA GLY A 364 -31.84 4.53 -19.25
C GLY A 364 -30.78 3.45 -19.24
N LEU A 365 -30.18 3.26 -18.07
CA LEU A 365 -29.13 2.29 -17.81
C LEU A 365 -29.66 1.26 -16.81
N ILE A 366 -29.67 -0.02 -17.17
CA ILE A 366 -30.04 -1.11 -16.27
C ILE A 366 -28.82 -1.98 -16.01
N TYR A 367 -28.54 -2.21 -14.72
CA TYR A 367 -27.48 -3.08 -14.26
C TYR A 367 -27.92 -4.55 -14.26
N CYS A 368 -27.05 -5.46 -14.71
CA CYS A 368 -27.36 -6.88 -14.85
C CYS A 368 -26.37 -7.81 -14.13
N HIS A 369 -25.07 -7.48 -14.09
CA HIS A 369 -24.07 -8.36 -13.49
C HIS A 369 -22.79 -7.64 -13.02
N SER A 370 -22.22 -8.10 -11.90
CA SER A 370 -20.94 -7.63 -11.33
C SER A 370 -20.01 -8.80 -11.13
N MET A 371 -18.76 -8.63 -11.55
CA MET A 371 -17.65 -9.45 -11.08
C MET A 371 -16.66 -8.57 -10.32
N LEU A 372 -16.50 -8.86 -9.03
CA LEU A 372 -15.45 -8.28 -8.20
C LEU A 372 -14.27 -9.24 -8.20
N PHE A 373 -13.13 -8.79 -8.73
CA PHE A 373 -11.89 -9.53 -8.68
C PHE A 373 -11.02 -8.96 -7.57
N LEU A 374 -10.74 -9.79 -6.57
CA LEU A 374 -9.63 -9.56 -5.67
C LEU A 374 -8.46 -10.38 -6.21
N ASN A 375 -7.37 -9.72 -6.60
CA ASN A 375 -6.17 -10.42 -7.05
C ASN A 375 -5.45 -11.01 -5.82
N ILE A 376 -5.80 -12.24 -5.43
CA ILE A 376 -5.27 -12.91 -4.23
C ILE A 376 -4.47 -14.13 -4.65
N ARG A 377 -3.17 -14.17 -4.29
CA ARG A 377 -2.28 -15.32 -4.56
C ARG A 377 -2.66 -16.61 -3.79
N ASN A 378 -3.65 -16.59 -2.89
CA ASN A 378 -4.11 -17.78 -2.17
C ASN A 378 -5.58 -17.65 -1.69
N ILE A 379 -6.52 -18.07 -2.54
CA ILE A 379 -7.98 -18.05 -2.27
C ILE A 379 -8.40 -19.10 -1.22
N SER A 380 -7.54 -20.07 -0.89
CA SER A 380 -7.90 -21.24 -0.07
C SER A 380 -8.25 -20.92 1.39
N LYS A 381 -7.86 -19.76 1.95
CA LYS A 381 -8.09 -19.40 3.36
C LYS A 381 -9.21 -18.38 3.61
N ILE A 382 -9.77 -17.74 2.59
CA ILE A 382 -10.75 -16.63 2.74
C ILE A 382 -12.21 -17.12 2.82
N LYS A 383 -12.48 -18.38 2.46
CA LYS A 383 -13.83 -18.98 2.49
C LYS A 383 -14.51 -18.95 3.87
N LEU A 384 -13.77 -18.77 4.97
CA LEU A 384 -14.35 -18.75 6.32
C LEU A 384 -15.01 -17.41 6.69
N LEU A 385 -14.50 -16.26 6.21
CA LEU A 385 -14.96 -14.93 6.64
C LEU A 385 -16.22 -14.47 5.89
N TRP A 386 -16.40 -14.86 4.63
CA TRP A 386 -17.59 -14.50 3.85
C TRP A 386 -18.90 -15.11 4.40
N LYS A 387 -18.81 -16.21 5.16
CA LYS A 387 -19.98 -16.86 5.76
C LYS A 387 -20.53 -16.12 6.98
N GLN A 388 -19.76 -15.23 7.61
CA GLN A 388 -20.19 -14.43 8.76
C GLN A 388 -20.86 -13.10 8.38
N CYS A 389 -20.64 -12.58 7.16
CA CYS A 389 -21.23 -11.32 6.69
C CYS A 389 -22.55 -11.48 5.90
N GLY A 390 -23.19 -12.66 5.93
CA GLY A 390 -24.52 -12.85 5.35
C GLY A 390 -24.60 -12.81 3.81
N VAL A 391 -23.48 -12.82 3.08
CA VAL A 391 -23.48 -12.87 1.61
C VAL A 391 -23.44 -14.34 1.16
N THR A 392 -24.60 -14.88 0.77
CA THR A 392 -24.69 -16.22 0.17
C THR A 392 -24.17 -16.19 -1.27
N CYS A 393 -23.00 -16.78 -1.50
CA CYS A 393 -22.52 -17.09 -2.85
C CYS A 393 -22.88 -18.55 -3.17
N ASN A 394 -24.01 -18.75 -3.85
CA ASN A 394 -24.40 -20.06 -4.39
C ASN A 394 -23.83 -20.22 -5.81
N SER A 395 -22.59 -20.65 -5.92
CA SER A 395 -22.12 -21.46 -7.05
C SER A 395 -20.68 -21.92 -6.83
N SER A 396 -20.47 -23.22 -7.00
CA SER A 396 -19.17 -23.88 -7.06
C SER A 396 -18.28 -23.27 -8.15
N PHE A 397 -17.22 -22.56 -7.75
CA PHE A 397 -16.19 -22.08 -8.67
C PHE A 397 -15.08 -23.12 -8.82
N ASN A 398 -14.97 -23.72 -10.01
CA ASN A 398 -13.75 -24.34 -10.50
C ASN A 398 -12.93 -23.27 -11.24
N SER A 399 -11.74 -23.01 -10.72
CA SER A 399 -10.78 -22.05 -11.28
C SER A 399 -9.99 -22.70 -12.41
N THR A 400 -10.51 -22.68 -13.64
CA THR A 400 -9.66 -22.92 -14.81
C THR A 400 -10.20 -22.39 -16.13
N GLU A 401 -11.47 -22.03 -16.26
CA GLU A 401 -12.00 -21.60 -17.55
C GLU A 401 -12.99 -20.46 -17.34
N CYS A 402 -12.67 -19.27 -17.86
CA CYS A 402 -13.64 -18.37 -18.47
C CYS A 402 -12.90 -17.23 -19.20
N PHE A 403 -13.20 -17.15 -20.49
CA PHE A 403 -12.70 -16.26 -21.53
C PHE A 403 -13.03 -14.77 -21.31
#